data_AF-A0A4R4UYT2-F1
#
_entry.id   AF-A0A4R4UYT2-F1
#
_cell.length_a   1.000
_cell.length_b   1.000
_cell.length_c   1.000
_cell.angle_alpha   90.00
_cell.angle_beta   90.00
_cell.angle_gamma   90.00
#
_symmetry.space_group_name_H-M   'P 1'
#
loop_
_entity.id
_entity.type
_entity.pdbx_description
1 polymer ?
#
loop_
_entity_poly.entity_id
_entity_poly.type
_entity_poly.pdbx_seq_one_letter_code
_entity_poly.pdbx_strand_id
1 'polypeptide(L)'
;MGKDWDAVATAINTRLAELDLTQRELAERSGVSTATLRQLQNNYEPRRRSPRLLAAISEALRWPSDHLAQVLEGESPEEEADLRAEVARLRKDVAELRERLGVLEEKQA
;
A
#
# COMPACT_ATOMS: atom_id res chain seq x y z
N MET A 1 -10.24 11.79 12.62
CA MET A 1 -9.02 11.11 12.15
C MET A 1 -8.48 11.90 10.97
N GLY A 2 -7.17 12.04 10.84
CA GLY A 2 -6.53 12.87 9.82
C GLY A 2 -6.44 12.12 8.49
N LYS A 3 -6.46 12.86 7.38
CA LYS A 3 -6.30 12.31 6.03
C LYS A 3 -4.93 11.62 5.90
N ASP A 4 -4.93 10.33 5.58
CA ASP A 4 -3.72 9.51 5.47
C ASP A 4 -3.15 9.54 4.04
N TRP A 5 -2.40 10.60 3.76
CA TRP A 5 -1.74 10.77 2.46
C TRP A 5 -0.56 9.80 2.26
N ASP A 6 0.03 9.28 3.33
CA ASP A 6 1.12 8.32 3.26
C ASP A 6 0.59 6.92 2.86
N ALA A 7 -0.59 6.55 3.35
CA ALA A 7 -1.30 5.35 2.90
C ALA A 7 -1.64 5.43 1.40
N VAL A 8 -2.14 6.58 0.92
CA VAL A 8 -2.41 6.81 -0.51
C VAL A 8 -1.14 6.68 -1.35
N ALA A 9 -0.03 7.28 -0.92
CA ALA A 9 1.25 7.19 -1.61
C ALA A 9 1.75 5.74 -1.70
N THR A 10 1.65 5.00 -0.59
CA THR A 10 2.03 3.59 -0.51
C THR A 10 1.19 2.74 -1.45
N ALA A 11 -0.14 2.89 -1.41
CA ALA A 11 -1.07 2.16 -2.27
C ALA A 11 -0.74 2.36 -3.76
N ILE A 12 -0.52 3.61 -4.19
CA ILE A 12 -0.15 3.93 -5.58
C ILE A 12 1.16 3.24 -5.98
N ASN A 13 2.20 3.31 -5.12
CA ASN A 13 3.50 2.71 -5.42
C ASN A 13 3.43 1.19 -5.53
N THR A 14 2.74 0.54 -4.59
CA THR A 14 2.54 -0.91 -4.59
C THR A 14 1.83 -1.34 -5.87
N ARG A 15 0.73 -0.66 -6.23
CA ARG A 15 -0.06 -1.02 -7.40
C ARG A 15 0.66 -0.79 -8.73
N LEU A 16 1.48 0.25 -8.82
CA LEU A 16 2.36 0.45 -9.98
C LEU A 16 3.31 -0.73 -10.16
N ALA A 17 3.91 -1.22 -9.08
CA ALA A 17 4.79 -2.39 -9.13
C ALA A 17 4.04 -3.68 -9.50
N GLU A 18 2.85 -3.90 -8.94
CA GLU A 18 2.00 -5.07 -9.27
C GLU A 18 1.58 -5.11 -10.75
N LEU A 19 1.33 -3.94 -11.34
CA LEU A 19 0.89 -3.81 -12.73
C LEU A 19 2.05 -3.63 -13.73
N ASP A 20 3.30 -3.62 -13.24
CA ASP A 20 4.50 -3.30 -14.00
C ASP A 20 4.36 -1.99 -14.81
N LEU A 21 3.80 -0.96 -14.16
CA LEU A 21 3.55 0.35 -14.75
C LEU A 21 4.55 1.39 -14.26
N THR A 22 4.99 2.24 -15.19
CA THR A 22 5.78 3.42 -14.85
C THR A 22 4.87 4.59 -14.43
N GLN A 23 5.44 5.51 -13.64
CA GLN A 23 4.74 6.75 -13.26
C GLN A 23 4.31 7.59 -14.48
N ARG A 24 5.08 7.55 -15.57
CA ARG A 24 4.76 8.22 -16.84
C ARG A 24 3.50 7.63 -17.47
N GLU A 25 3.39 6.31 -17.50
CA GLU A 25 2.21 5.63 -18.06
C GLU A 25 0.97 5.86 -17.19
N LEU A 26 1.12 5.90 -15.87
CA LEU A 26 0.03 6.28 -14.99
C LEU A 26 -0.44 7.71 -15.23
N ALA A 27 0.48 8.66 -15.41
CA ALA A 27 0.16 10.05 -15.74
C ALA A 27 -0.65 10.14 -17.04
N GLU A 28 -0.20 9.44 -18.08
CA GLU A 28 -0.87 9.39 -19.37
C GLU A 28 -2.28 8.80 -19.26
N ARG A 29 -2.44 7.68 -18.54
CA ARG A 29 -3.73 7.00 -18.37
C ARG A 29 -4.73 7.78 -17.52
N SER A 30 -4.25 8.43 -16.46
CA SER A 30 -5.11 9.20 -15.54
C SER A 30 -5.39 10.63 -16.01
N GLY A 31 -4.67 11.12 -17.01
CA GLY A 31 -4.70 12.54 -17.41
C GLY A 31 -4.13 13.49 -16.36
N VAL A 32 -3.41 12.96 -15.37
CA VAL A 32 -2.78 13.72 -14.28
C VAL A 32 -1.31 13.96 -14.61
N SER A 33 -0.79 15.16 -14.33
CA SER A 33 0.62 15.44 -14.61
C SER A 33 1.56 14.58 -13.75
N THR A 34 2.72 14.19 -14.31
CA THR A 34 3.77 13.46 -13.57
C THR A 34 4.27 14.24 -12.35
N ALA A 35 4.29 15.57 -12.43
CA ALA A 35 4.62 16.44 -11.29
C ALA A 35 3.60 16.31 -10.15
N THR A 36 2.31 16.23 -10.49
CA THR A 36 1.24 16.02 -9.50
C THR A 36 1.30 14.63 -8.88
N LEU A 37 1.57 13.59 -9.68
CA LEU A 37 1.80 12.24 -9.14
C LEU A 37 3.01 12.20 -8.20
N ARG A 38 4.10 12.86 -8.57
CA ARG A 38 5.30 12.97 -7.72
C ARG A 38 4.99 13.69 -6.41
N GLN A 39 4.21 14.77 -6.44
CA GLN A 39 3.78 15.45 -5.22
C GLN A 39 2.85 14.58 -4.36
N LEU A 40 2.02 13.76 -5.01
CA LEU A 40 1.13 12.81 -4.35
C LEU A 40 1.91 11.71 -3.62
N GLN A 41 2.88 11.11 -4.30
CA GLN A 41 3.71 10.02 -3.77
C GLN A 41 4.74 10.48 -2.73
N ASN A 42 5.19 11.74 -2.78
CA ASN A 42 6.14 12.29 -1.79
C ASN A 42 5.48 13.13 -0.69
N ASN A 43 4.14 13.08 -0.58
CA ASN A 43 3.36 13.80 0.42
C ASN A 43 3.70 15.31 0.55
N TYR A 44 4.05 15.97 -0.56
CA TYR A 44 4.69 17.29 -0.50
C TYR A 44 3.76 18.47 -0.16
N GLU A 45 2.42 18.28 -0.13
CA GLU A 45 1.48 19.32 0.36
C GLU A 45 0.02 18.81 0.44
N PRO A 46 -0.68 18.96 1.58
CA PRO A 46 -2.06 18.47 1.77
C PRO A 46 -3.17 19.47 1.41
N ARG A 47 -2.86 20.61 0.76
CA ARG A 47 -3.88 21.64 0.51
C ARG A 47 -4.80 21.27 -0.68
N ARG A 48 -5.94 20.65 -0.34
CA ARG A 48 -7.14 20.40 -1.19
C ARG A 48 -6.82 19.74 -2.55
N ARG A 49 -6.36 18.50 -2.53
CA ARG A 49 -6.35 17.69 -3.76
C ARG A 49 -7.79 17.28 -4.10
N SER A 50 -8.14 17.41 -5.38
CA SER A 50 -9.50 17.19 -5.86
C SER A 50 -9.88 15.72 -5.73
N PRO A 51 -11.06 15.38 -5.16
CA PRO A 51 -11.59 14.00 -5.19
C PRO A 51 -11.60 13.40 -6.59
N ARG A 52 -11.82 14.26 -7.60
CA ARG A 52 -11.79 13.89 -9.03
C ARG A 52 -10.41 13.36 -9.48
N LEU A 53 -9.34 13.87 -8.89
CA LEU A 53 -7.97 13.41 -9.19
C LEU A 53 -7.71 12.03 -8.60
N LEU A 54 -8.15 11.77 -7.37
CA LEU A 54 -8.05 10.44 -6.76
C LEU A 54 -8.87 9.41 -7.53
N ALA A 55 -10.05 9.79 -8.02
CA ALA A 55 -10.86 8.94 -8.87
C ALA A 55 -10.17 8.56 -10.18
N ALA A 56 -9.64 9.54 -10.92
CA ALA A 56 -8.93 9.30 -12.17
C ALA A 56 -7.69 8.40 -11.99
N ILE A 57 -6.95 8.57 -10.89
CA ILE A 57 -5.79 7.73 -10.57
C ILE A 57 -6.24 6.31 -10.18
N SER A 58 -7.32 6.17 -9.40
CA SER A 58 -7.85 4.86 -9.01
C SER A 58 -8.28 4.05 -10.24
N GLU A 59 -9.03 4.67 -11.15
CA GLU A 59 -9.45 4.05 -12.41
C GLU A 59 -8.24 3.65 -13.29
N ALA A 60 -7.25 4.53 -13.41
CA ALA A 60 -6.03 4.25 -14.16
C ALA A 60 -5.19 3.09 -13.57
N LEU A 61 -5.30 2.86 -12.25
CA LEU A 61 -4.72 1.74 -11.51
C LEU A 61 -5.64 0.50 -11.45
N ARG A 62 -6.75 0.51 -12.20
CA ARG A 62 -7.74 -0.57 -12.28
C ARG A 62 -8.44 -0.86 -10.95
N TRP A 63 -8.64 0.17 -10.13
CA TRP A 63 -9.46 0.13 -8.93
C TRP A 63 -10.80 0.85 -9.14
N PRO A 64 -11.79 0.62 -8.26
CA PRO A 64 -12.97 1.48 -8.16
C PRO A 64 -12.59 2.95 -7.96
N SER A 65 -13.37 3.88 -8.51
CA SER A 65 -13.10 5.33 -8.50
C SER A 65 -12.99 5.95 -7.10
N ASP A 66 -13.56 5.30 -6.09
CA ASP A 66 -13.56 5.76 -4.70
C ASP A 66 -12.44 5.13 -3.85
N HIS A 67 -11.70 4.15 -4.37
CA HIS A 67 -10.72 3.39 -3.61
C HIS A 67 -9.66 4.26 -2.93
N LEU A 68 -8.96 5.14 -3.67
CA LEU A 68 -7.96 6.02 -3.06
C LEU A 68 -8.57 7.06 -2.12
N ALA A 69 -9.86 7.36 -2.24
CA ALA A 69 -10.56 8.22 -1.29
C ALA A 69 -10.85 7.47 0.02
N GLN A 70 -11.24 6.20 -0.04
CA GLN A 70 -11.40 5.33 1.15
C GLN A 70 -10.06 5.15 1.88
N VAL A 71 -8.98 4.85 1.15
CA VAL A 71 -7.62 4.78 1.71
C VAL A 71 -7.24 6.11 2.38
N LEU A 72 -7.57 7.25 1.78
CA LEU A 72 -7.28 8.56 2.36
C LEU A 72 -8.04 8.83 3.67
N GLU A 73 -9.29 8.37 3.77
CA GLU A 73 -10.12 8.52 4.98
C GLU A 73 -9.73 7.50 6.07
N GLY A 74 -8.76 6.61 5.80
CA GLY A 74 -8.31 5.57 6.73
C GLY A 74 -9.25 4.37 6.79
N GLU A 75 -10.17 4.27 5.83
CA GLU A 75 -10.95 3.06 5.57
C GLU A 75 -10.06 2.12 4.73
N SER A 76 -8.94 1.66 5.29
CA SER A 76 -8.16 0.59 4.67
C SER A 76 -9.05 -0.66 4.62
N PRO A 77 -9.39 -1.18 3.43
CA PRO A 77 -10.17 -2.39 3.33
C PRO A 77 -9.34 -3.52 3.92
N GLU A 78 -9.96 -4.32 4.79
CA GLU A 78 -9.71 -5.70 5.23
C GLU A 78 -8.31 -6.35 5.03
N GLU A 79 -7.62 -6.12 3.92
CA GLU A 79 -6.23 -6.50 3.61
C GLU A 79 -5.21 -6.06 4.67
N GLU A 80 -5.32 -4.87 5.28
CA GLU A 80 -4.36 -4.46 6.32
C GLU A 80 -4.55 -5.24 7.63
N ALA A 81 -5.78 -5.67 7.91
CA ALA A 81 -6.07 -6.56 9.03
C ALA A 81 -5.59 -7.98 8.72
N ASP A 82 -5.77 -8.44 7.48
CA ASP A 82 -5.36 -9.77 7.04
C ASP A 82 -3.83 -9.90 7.00
N LEU A 83 -3.12 -8.89 6.48
CA LEU A 83 -1.66 -8.80 6.52
C LEU A 83 -1.13 -8.75 7.96
N ARG A 84 -1.82 -8.05 8.87
CA ARG A 84 -1.46 -8.06 10.31
C ARG A 84 -1.64 -9.45 10.93
N ALA A 85 -2.71 -10.14 10.59
CA ALA A 85 -2.98 -11.49 11.06
C ALA A 85 -1.92 -12.48 10.52
N GLU A 86 -1.53 -12.34 9.26
CA GLU A 86 -0.53 -13.19 8.62
C GLU A 86 0.87 -12.96 9.21
N VAL A 87 1.26 -11.70 9.45
CA VAL A 87 2.52 -11.38 10.15
C VAL A 87 2.53 -11.94 11.57
N ALA A 88 1.40 -11.92 12.28
CA ALA A 88 1.30 -12.51 13.61
C ALA A 88 1.45 -14.04 13.57
N ARG A 89 0.89 -14.72 12.56
CA ARG A 89 1.09 -16.15 12.30
C ARG A 89 2.57 -16.48 12.05
N LEU A 90 3.20 -15.79 11.10
CA LEU A 90 4.61 -16.04 10.75
C LEU A 90 5.55 -15.86 11.94
N ARG A 91 5.30 -14.88 12.82
CA ARG A 91 6.09 -14.70 14.04
C ARG A 91 5.97 -15.89 15.00
N LYS A 92 4.78 -16.47 15.11
CA LYS A 92 4.56 -17.66 15.93
C LYS A 92 5.30 -18.87 15.35
N ASP A 93 5.20 -19.08 14.04
CA ASP A 93 5.86 -20.19 13.35
C ASP A 93 7.38 -20.10 13.48
N VAL A 94 7.96 -18.90 13.35
CA VAL A 94 9.40 -18.67 13.57
C VAL A 94 9.82 -18.98 15.01
N ALA A 95 8.99 -18.65 16.01
CA ALA A 95 9.29 -18.98 17.40
C ALA A 95 9.30 -20.49 17.63
N GLU A 96 8.33 -21.22 17.07
CA GLU A 96 8.26 -22.68 17.16
C GLU A 96 9.46 -23.35 16.47
N LEU A 97 9.85 -22.85 15.30
CA LEU A 97 11.02 -23.37 14.58
C LEU A 97 12.31 -23.18 15.38
N ARG A 98 12.48 -22.05 16.07
CA ARG A 98 13.65 -21.80 16.94
C ARG A 98 13.71 -22.78 18.11
N GLU A 99 12.59 -23.07 18.73
CA GLU A 99 12.51 -24.04 19.83
C GLU A 99 12.86 -25.46 19.35
N ARG A 100 12.29 -25.87 18.21
CA ARG A 100 12.60 -27.19 17.61
C ARG A 100 14.06 -27.33 17.21
N LEU A 101 14.68 -26.24 16.73
CA LEU A 101 16.10 -26.23 16.40
C LEU A 101 16.96 -26.42 17.65
N GLY A 102 16.65 -25.74 18.75
CA GLY A 102 17.39 -25.90 20.02
C GLY A 102 17.34 -27.34 20.55
N VAL A 103 16.17 -28.00 20.50
CA VAL A 103 16.03 -29.41 20.91
C VAL A 103 16.84 -30.36 20.04
N LEU A 104 17.01 -30.06 18.74
CA LEU A 104 17.82 -30.87 17.84
C LEU A 104 19.32 -30.64 18.08
N GLU A 105 19.73 -29.41 18.33
CA GLU A 105 21.11 -29.06 18.69
C GLU A 105 21.54 -29.75 20.00
N GLU A 106 20.67 -29.79 21.01
CA GLU A 106 20.93 -30.49 22.28
C GLU A 106 21.04 -32.02 22.14
N LYS A 107 20.34 -32.62 21.16
CA LYS A 107 20.41 -34.07 20.91
C LYS A 107 21.65 -34.51 20.12
N GLN A 108 22.39 -33.56 19.54
CA GLN A 108 23.61 -33.82 18.78
C GLN A 108 24.90 -33.49 19.55
N ALA A 109 24.80 -32.92 20.76
CA ALA A 109 25.89 -32.67 21.69
C ALA A 109 26.07 -33.86 22.67
#